data_AF-A0A0H2RNU6-F1
#
_entry.id   AF-A0A0H2RNU6-F1
#
_cell.length_a   1.000
_cell.length_b   1.000
_cell.length_c   1.000
_cell.angle_alpha   90.00
_cell.angle_beta   90.00
_cell.angle_gamma   90.00
#
_symmetry.space_group_name_H-M   'P 1'
#
loop_
_entity.id
_entity.type
_entity.pdbx_description
1 polymer ?
#
loop_
_entity_poly.entity_id
_entity_poly.type
_entity_poly.pdbx_seq_one_letter_code
_entity_poly.pdbx_strand_id
1 'polypeptide(L)'
;MGLTNSDEFTPLRIDSPLSRFLSKHDDKHGIFLSHLDMTPVGTKKIAFYSALGTHLLYLAIFLWRAYRLYTSYGSPSKLYSQLSLYGIAFLCLDLYIVKVMAHAVRKFARNSFWYRLRCGFRPTEIVIRRPHPTYIQKLNALSVAEGSTLLHYELHRAMDVNTLNNRPGDALQTPEVWLVDYHACVEAYYLSRLVGPGAIEEDAWRMSVWTKDPNPTGGWKVIENWKILHDHARRDRYLQVFIDKLLALGKGHLFDPWLKLMSEEATTPTGEDLPLNMGMADARVALFESEGIDYEQFMTEIDQRVKQEFFSLNMPVGF
;
A
#
# COMPACT_ATOMS: atom_id res chain seq x y z
N MET A 1 -6.94 7.18 15.14
CA MET A 1 -7.76 7.57 13.97
C MET A 1 -8.83 6.52 13.77
N GLY A 2 -10.10 6.89 13.94
CA GLY A 2 -11.21 6.03 13.54
C GLY A 2 -11.49 6.28 12.07
N LEU A 3 -11.31 5.27 11.22
CA LEU A 3 -11.83 5.34 9.86
C LEU A 3 -13.36 5.42 9.96
N THR A 4 -13.92 6.47 9.38
CA THR A 4 -15.34 6.81 9.43
C THR A 4 -16.12 5.92 8.46
N ASN A 5 -16.23 4.64 8.83
CA ASN A 5 -17.34 3.72 8.59
C ASN A 5 -16.96 2.42 9.30
N SER A 6 -17.22 2.38 10.62
CA SER A 6 -16.89 1.25 11.50
C SER A 6 -17.53 -0.07 11.08
N ASP A 7 -18.54 -0.02 10.22
CA ASP A 7 -19.40 -1.14 9.88
C ASP A 7 -18.88 -1.98 8.71
N GLU A 8 -17.84 -1.52 8.01
CA GLU A 8 -17.21 -2.26 6.91
C GLU A 8 -16.06 -3.16 7.38
N PHE A 9 -15.44 -2.81 8.52
CA PHE A 9 -14.30 -3.51 9.08
C PHE A 9 -14.72 -4.71 9.93
N THR A 10 -14.32 -5.92 9.53
CA THR A 10 -14.54 -7.13 10.32
C THR A 10 -13.53 -7.19 11.47
N PRO A 11 -13.95 -7.33 12.74
CA PRO A 11 -13.03 -7.44 13.86
C PRO A 11 -12.29 -8.78 13.83
N LEU A 12 -10.96 -8.75 14.02
CA LEU A 12 -10.15 -9.94 14.20
C LEU A 12 -10.21 -10.44 15.65
N ARG A 13 -10.15 -11.76 15.80
CA ARG A 13 -9.98 -12.38 17.11
C ARG A 13 -8.63 -11.96 17.69
N ILE A 14 -8.63 -11.43 18.91
CA ILE A 14 -7.43 -10.91 19.58
C ILE A 14 -6.33 -11.97 19.67
N ASP A 15 -6.71 -13.22 19.94
CA ASP A 15 -5.79 -14.35 20.10
C ASP A 15 -5.32 -14.98 18.78
N SER A 16 -5.83 -14.51 17.63
CA SER A 16 -5.47 -15.06 16.32
C SER A 16 -3.97 -14.88 16.02
N PRO A 17 -3.35 -15.82 15.28
CA PRO A 17 -1.96 -15.67 14.84
C PRO A 17 -1.74 -14.38 14.04
N LEU A 18 -2.75 -13.96 13.26
CA LEU A 18 -2.71 -12.73 12.48
C LEU A 18 -2.71 -11.47 13.36
N SER A 19 -3.54 -11.42 14.41
CA SER A 19 -3.55 -10.31 15.37
C SER A 19 -2.19 -10.17 16.08
N ARG A 20 -1.56 -11.30 16.44
CA ARG A 20 -0.20 -11.30 17.04
C ARG A 20 0.86 -10.81 16.05
N PHE A 21 0.79 -11.29 14.81
CA PHE A 21 1.68 -10.84 13.73
C PHE A 21 1.57 -9.32 13.52
N LEU A 22 0.36 -8.80 13.34
CA LEU A 22 0.14 -7.37 13.09
C LEU A 22 0.61 -6.53 14.28
N SER A 23 0.32 -6.96 15.51
CA SER A 23 0.77 -6.27 16.73
C SER A 23 2.29 -6.27 16.90
N LYS A 24 2.98 -7.33 16.46
CA LYS A 24 4.45 -7.43 16.53
C LYS A 24 5.14 -6.45 15.57
N HIS A 25 4.56 -6.22 14.40
CA HIS A 25 5.13 -5.33 13.37
C HIS A 25 4.63 -3.88 13.46
N ASP A 26 3.64 -3.59 14.32
CA ASP A 26 3.05 -2.26 14.47
C ASP A 26 3.97 -1.30 15.23
N ASP A 27 4.71 -0.47 14.48
CA ASP A 27 5.51 0.63 15.01
C ASP A 27 4.65 1.89 15.29
N LYS A 28 3.48 1.72 15.93
CA LYS A 28 2.50 2.77 16.28
C LYS A 28 1.84 3.47 15.09
N HIS A 29 1.76 2.80 13.95
CA HIS A 29 1.04 3.34 12.79
C HIS A 29 -0.37 2.77 12.66
N GLY A 30 -0.64 1.59 13.22
CA GLY A 30 -1.99 1.02 13.33
C GLY A 30 -2.66 0.67 12.00
N ILE A 31 -1.92 0.63 10.89
CA ILE A 31 -2.44 0.34 9.55
C ILE A 31 -1.43 -0.49 8.76
N PHE A 32 -1.91 -1.55 8.09
CA PHE A 32 -1.16 -2.32 7.10
C PHE A 32 -1.99 -2.60 5.85
N LEU A 33 -1.31 -2.81 4.73
CA LEU A 33 -1.90 -3.34 3.50
C LEU A 33 -1.24 -4.67 3.18
N SER A 34 -2.03 -5.69 2.84
CA SER A 34 -1.51 -6.94 2.28
C SER A 34 -2.07 -7.17 0.89
N HIS A 35 -1.27 -7.82 0.04
CA HIS A 35 -1.76 -8.48 -1.16
C HIS A 35 -0.85 -9.65 -1.53
N LEU A 36 -1.36 -10.51 -2.40
CA LEU A 36 -0.59 -11.55 -3.06
C LEU A 36 -0.10 -11.00 -4.41
N ASP A 37 1.20 -10.82 -4.55
CA ASP A 37 1.85 -10.42 -5.80
C ASP A 37 1.98 -11.64 -6.73
N MET A 38 1.10 -11.69 -7.73
CA MET A 38 1.07 -12.71 -8.77
C MET A 38 1.81 -12.29 -10.05
N THR A 39 2.59 -11.19 -10.02
CA THR A 39 3.35 -10.77 -11.20
C THR A 39 4.31 -11.87 -11.66
N PRO A 40 4.51 -12.02 -12.98
CA PRO A 40 5.40 -13.06 -13.50
C PRO A 40 6.80 -12.96 -12.90
N VAL A 41 7.39 -14.12 -12.59
CA VAL A 41 8.75 -14.20 -12.02
C VAL A 41 9.79 -13.48 -12.88
N GLY A 42 9.61 -13.46 -14.21
CA GLY A 42 10.45 -12.68 -15.12
C GLY A 42 10.41 -11.19 -14.82
N THR A 43 9.21 -10.62 -14.66
CA THR A 43 9.01 -9.20 -14.30
C THR A 43 9.62 -8.87 -12.95
N LYS A 44 9.42 -9.73 -11.94
CA LYS A 44 10.02 -9.60 -10.60
C LYS A 44 11.55 -9.57 -10.68
N LYS A 45 12.16 -10.46 -11.46
CA LYS A 45 13.62 -10.50 -11.69
C LYS A 45 14.11 -9.22 -12.35
N ILE A 46 13.45 -8.77 -13.42
CA ILE A 46 13.84 -7.54 -14.15
C ILE A 46 13.84 -6.34 -13.19
N ALA A 47 12.76 -6.16 -12.42
CA ALA A 47 12.66 -5.08 -11.44
C ALA A 47 13.78 -5.14 -10.40
N PHE A 48 14.02 -6.33 -9.83
CA PHE A 48 15.08 -6.52 -8.84
C PHE A 48 16.49 -6.27 -9.41
N TYR A 49 16.82 -6.84 -10.57
CA TYR A 49 18.15 -6.68 -11.15
C TYR A 49 18.41 -5.24 -11.63
N SER A 50 17.37 -4.53 -12.09
CA SER A 50 17.45 -3.09 -12.36
C SER A 50 17.79 -2.30 -11.08
N ALA A 51 17.09 -2.58 -9.97
CA ALA A 51 17.39 -1.98 -8.69
C ALA A 51 18.80 -2.36 -8.19
N LEU A 52 19.22 -3.62 -8.33
CA LEU A 52 20.54 -4.10 -7.95
C LEU A 52 21.63 -3.37 -8.73
N GLY A 53 21.49 -3.21 -10.05
CA GLY A 53 22.44 -2.47 -10.88
C GLY A 53 22.62 -1.03 -10.41
N THR A 54 21.52 -0.33 -10.13
CA THR A 54 21.54 1.04 -9.58
C THR A 54 22.28 1.09 -8.23
N HIS A 55 22.03 0.15 -7.33
CA HIS A 55 22.68 0.13 -6.02
C HIS A 55 24.15 -0.30 -6.08
N LEU A 56 24.54 -1.14 -7.04
CA LEU A 56 25.95 -1.45 -7.32
C LEU A 56 26.70 -0.22 -7.84
N LEU A 57 26.07 0.59 -8.69
CA LEU A 57 26.62 1.87 -9.12
C LEU A 57 26.79 2.83 -7.93
N TYR A 58 25.79 2.94 -7.06
CA TYR A 58 25.90 3.75 -5.82
C TYR A 58 27.01 3.24 -4.91
N LEU A 59 27.18 1.92 -4.78
CA LEU A 59 28.27 1.32 -4.02
C LEU A 59 29.63 1.64 -4.62
N ALA A 60 29.79 1.56 -5.95
CA ALA A 60 31.04 1.90 -6.63
C ALA A 60 31.40 3.39 -6.44
N ILE A 61 30.43 4.29 -6.59
CA ILE A 61 30.61 5.73 -6.34
C ILE A 61 30.97 5.98 -4.88
N PHE A 62 30.27 5.34 -3.94
CA PHE A 62 30.56 5.42 -2.51
C PHE A 62 31.99 4.99 -2.20
N LEU A 63 32.43 3.82 -2.68
CA LEU A 63 33.78 3.30 -2.43
C LEU A 63 34.85 4.21 -3.04
N TRP A 64 34.64 4.68 -4.26
CA TRP A 64 35.55 5.62 -4.92
C TRP A 64 35.66 6.95 -4.15
N ARG A 65 34.52 7.51 -3.72
CA ARG A 65 34.49 8.75 -2.93
C ARG A 65 35.09 8.59 -1.54
N ALA A 66 34.80 7.49 -0.85
CA ALA A 66 35.40 7.18 0.45
C ALA A 66 36.92 7.02 0.34
N TYR A 67 37.41 6.34 -0.71
CA TYR A 67 38.84 6.23 -1.00
C TYR A 67 39.47 7.60 -1.26
N ARG A 68 38.86 8.43 -2.12
CA ARG A 68 39.33 9.80 -2.39
C ARG A 68 39.38 10.63 -1.11
N LEU A 69 38.32 10.60 -0.31
CA LEU A 69 38.25 11.29 0.98
C LEU A 69 39.40 10.87 1.90
N TYR A 70 39.63 9.56 2.03
CA TYR A 70 40.73 9.03 2.83
C TYR A 70 42.09 9.48 2.30
N THR A 71 42.32 9.43 0.99
CA THR A 71 43.62 9.84 0.41
C THR A 71 43.90 11.34 0.52
N SER A 72 42.87 12.18 0.39
CA SER A 72 42.96 13.64 0.40
C SER A 72 42.91 14.25 1.79
N TYR A 73 42.20 13.63 2.74
CA TYR A 73 41.92 14.22 4.06
C TYR A 73 42.25 13.28 5.24
N GLY A 74 42.73 12.06 4.98
CA GLY A 74 42.92 11.02 6.01
C GLY A 74 44.05 11.28 7.01
N SER A 75 44.86 12.33 6.84
CA SER A 75 45.82 12.78 7.86
C SER A 75 45.58 14.24 8.23
N PRO A 76 45.85 14.65 9.49
CA PRO A 76 45.70 16.04 9.91
C PRO A 76 46.48 17.01 9.01
N SER A 77 47.73 16.67 8.66
CA SER A 77 48.58 17.47 7.78
C SER A 77 47.95 17.75 6.41
N LYS A 78 47.35 16.72 5.79
CA LYS A 78 46.67 16.85 4.51
C LYS A 78 45.38 17.66 4.64
N LEU A 79 44.60 17.42 5.69
CA LEU A 79 43.41 18.20 5.98
C LEU A 79 43.74 19.70 6.15
N TYR A 80 44.75 20.03 6.96
CA TYR A 80 45.19 21.42 7.16
C TYR A 80 45.64 22.08 5.86
N SER A 81 46.35 21.34 4.99
CA SER A 81 46.79 21.87 3.68
C SER A 81 45.63 22.19 2.72
N GLN A 82 44.43 21.68 2.98
CA GLN A 82 43.24 21.83 2.14
C GLN A 82 42.18 22.75 2.75
N LEU A 83 42.46 23.47 3.85
CA LEU A 83 41.55 24.41 4.52
C LEU A 83 41.32 25.73 3.75
N SER A 84 41.27 25.68 2.42
CA SER A 84 40.74 26.78 1.62
C SER A 84 39.21 26.73 1.62
N LEU A 85 38.54 27.85 1.33
CA LEU A 85 37.08 27.89 1.15
C LEU A 85 36.61 26.81 0.17
N TYR A 86 37.34 26.63 -0.93
CA TYR A 86 37.09 25.60 -1.93
C TYR A 86 37.29 24.19 -1.36
N GLY A 87 38.39 23.93 -0.67
CA GLY A 87 38.67 22.60 -0.10
C GLY A 87 37.67 22.18 0.97
N ILE A 88 37.16 23.11 1.78
CA ILE A 88 36.07 22.88 2.75
C ILE A 88 34.77 22.55 2.00
N ALA A 89 34.43 23.28 0.94
CA ALA A 89 33.23 23.00 0.15
C ALA A 89 33.27 21.58 -0.47
N PHE A 90 34.41 21.16 -1.01
CA PHE A 90 34.59 19.80 -1.53
C PHE A 90 34.51 18.72 -0.46
N LEU A 91 35.10 18.97 0.71
CA LEU A 91 35.00 18.06 1.85
C LEU A 91 33.54 17.86 2.28
N CYS A 92 32.77 18.95 2.40
CA CYS A 92 31.34 18.90 2.71
C CYS A 92 30.55 18.12 1.66
N LEU A 93 30.84 18.35 0.37
CA LEU A 93 30.20 17.64 -0.73
C LEU A 93 30.52 16.14 -0.71
N ASP A 94 31.78 15.76 -0.51
CA ASP A 94 32.20 14.36 -0.45
C ASP A 94 31.56 13.64 0.75
N LEU A 95 31.55 14.27 1.93
CA LEU A 95 30.87 13.72 3.11
C LEU A 95 29.36 13.56 2.89
N TYR A 96 28.73 14.52 2.21
CA TYR A 96 27.32 14.44 1.86
C TYR A 96 27.04 13.27 0.91
N ILE A 97 27.81 13.14 -0.18
CA ILE A 97 27.68 12.04 -1.14
C ILE A 97 27.88 10.69 -0.43
N VAL A 98 28.94 10.56 0.38
CA VAL A 98 29.23 9.34 1.15
C VAL A 98 28.04 9.00 2.06
N LYS A 99 27.48 9.97 2.78
CA LYS A 99 26.34 9.76 3.67
C LYS A 99 25.10 9.28 2.91
N VAL A 100 24.73 9.94 1.82
CA VAL A 100 23.55 9.62 1.01
C VAL A 100 23.69 8.24 0.37
N MET A 101 24.82 7.97 -0.30
CA MET A 101 25.05 6.70 -0.99
C MET A 101 25.17 5.53 -0.01
N ALA A 102 25.87 5.71 1.12
CA ALA A 102 25.96 4.70 2.15
C ALA A 102 24.59 4.35 2.75
N HIS A 103 23.70 5.35 2.92
CA HIS A 103 22.35 5.11 3.38
C HIS A 103 21.54 4.29 2.36
N ALA A 104 21.56 4.69 1.08
CA ALA A 104 20.84 4.00 0.01
C ALA A 104 21.30 2.52 -0.13
N VAL A 105 22.61 2.28 -0.19
CA VAL A 105 23.17 0.92 -0.31
C VAL A 105 22.82 0.06 0.91
N ARG A 106 22.96 0.59 2.13
CA ARG A 106 22.59 -0.15 3.35
C ARG A 106 21.10 -0.45 3.41
N LYS A 107 20.24 0.48 2.99
CA LYS A 107 18.79 0.31 2.95
C LYS A 107 18.42 -0.83 1.99
N PHE A 108 18.94 -0.81 0.76
CA PHE A 108 18.69 -1.87 -0.22
C PHE A 108 19.22 -3.24 0.24
N ALA A 109 20.44 -3.27 0.78
CA ALA A 109 21.06 -4.51 1.26
C ALA A 109 20.26 -5.18 2.38
N ARG A 110 19.73 -4.39 3.34
CA ARG A 110 18.92 -4.89 4.47
C ARG A 110 17.48 -5.22 4.11
N ASN A 111 16.98 -4.67 3.01
CA ASN A 111 15.59 -4.80 2.57
C ASN A 111 15.49 -5.78 1.39
N SER A 112 15.23 -5.28 0.19
CA SER A 112 14.98 -6.09 -1.02
C SER A 112 16.05 -7.15 -1.26
N PHE A 113 17.34 -6.82 -1.13
CA PHE A 113 18.41 -7.80 -1.33
C PHE A 113 18.35 -8.95 -0.31
N TRP A 114 18.25 -8.62 0.98
CA TRP A 114 18.09 -9.63 2.05
C TRP A 114 16.82 -10.47 1.88
N TYR A 115 15.71 -9.86 1.51
CA TYR A 115 14.46 -10.56 1.19
C TYR A 115 14.66 -11.58 0.08
N ARG A 116 15.30 -11.18 -1.03
CA ARG A 116 15.59 -12.09 -2.16
C ARG A 116 16.55 -13.22 -1.78
N LEU A 117 17.51 -12.97 -0.88
CA LEU A 117 18.36 -14.05 -0.36
C LEU A 117 17.60 -15.07 0.51
N ARG A 118 16.58 -14.63 1.27
CA ARG A 118 15.81 -15.50 2.17
C ARG A 118 14.67 -16.23 1.49
N CYS A 119 13.95 -15.52 0.62
CA CYS A 119 12.70 -16.02 0.03
C CYS A 119 12.82 -16.34 -1.46
N GLY A 120 13.84 -15.82 -2.17
CA GLY A 120 13.98 -16.00 -3.61
C GLY A 120 12.91 -15.26 -4.43
N PHE A 121 12.67 -15.74 -5.65
CA PHE A 121 11.58 -15.27 -6.51
C PHE A 121 10.52 -16.35 -6.63
N ARG A 122 9.25 -15.98 -6.51
CA ARG A 122 8.12 -16.93 -6.52
C ARG A 122 7.01 -16.50 -7.47
N PRO A 123 6.18 -17.45 -7.94
CA PRO A 123 4.94 -17.14 -8.64
C PRO A 123 4.02 -16.24 -7.81
N THR A 124 3.83 -16.57 -6.54
CA THR A 124 3.03 -15.79 -5.57
C THR A 124 3.93 -15.31 -4.44
N GLU A 125 3.91 -14.01 -4.17
CA GLU A 125 4.68 -13.38 -3.08
C GLU A 125 3.73 -12.63 -2.14
N ILE A 126 3.82 -12.89 -0.83
CA ILE A 126 3.10 -12.11 0.17
C ILE A 126 3.79 -10.75 0.30
N VAL A 127 3.08 -9.68 -0.03
CA VAL A 127 3.58 -8.30 0.08
C VAL A 127 2.78 -7.54 1.12
N ILE A 128 3.48 -7.12 2.16
CA ILE A 128 2.95 -6.33 3.27
C ILE A 128 3.53 -4.93 3.19
N ARG A 129 2.67 -3.93 3.21
CA ARG A 129 3.03 -2.51 3.21
C ARG A 129 2.55 -1.83 4.48
N ARG A 130 3.33 -0.88 4.95
CA ARG A 130 3.02 0.00 6.07
C ARG A 130 3.18 1.46 5.65
N PRO A 131 2.48 2.40 6.31
CA PRO A 131 2.60 3.80 5.97
C PRO A 131 3.99 4.34 6.35
N HIS A 132 4.46 5.33 5.60
CA HIS A 132 5.70 6.03 5.88
C HIS A 132 5.54 6.85 7.18
N PRO A 133 6.54 6.89 8.09
CA PRO A 133 6.42 7.61 9.35
C PRO A 133 6.07 9.10 9.20
N THR A 134 6.63 9.77 8.19
CA THR A 134 6.31 11.19 7.90
C THR A 134 4.89 11.35 7.38
N TYR A 135 4.34 10.36 6.68
CA TYR A 135 2.96 10.39 6.21
C TYR A 135 1.98 10.26 7.38
N ILE A 136 2.27 9.39 8.35
CA ILE A 136 1.50 9.32 9.61
C ILE A 136 1.54 10.63 10.37
N GLN A 137 2.70 11.30 10.43
CA GLN A 137 2.81 12.62 11.07
C GLN A 137 1.96 13.67 10.35
N LYS A 138 1.99 13.67 9.00
CA LYS A 138 1.14 14.54 8.18
C LYS A 138 -0.35 14.29 8.46
N LEU A 139 -0.77 13.03 8.50
CA LEU A 139 -2.14 12.66 8.81
C LEU A 139 -2.56 13.12 10.20
N ASN A 140 -1.71 12.94 11.22
CA ASN A 140 -1.99 13.35 12.59
C ASN A 140 -2.04 14.88 12.77
N ALA A 141 -1.50 15.66 11.84
CA ALA A 141 -1.56 17.12 11.85
C ALA A 141 -2.84 17.68 11.24
N LEU A 142 -3.60 16.88 10.50
CA LEU A 142 -4.87 17.26 9.87
C LEU A 142 -6.05 17.07 10.85
N SER A 143 -7.19 17.68 10.53
CA SER A 143 -8.44 17.34 11.21
C SER A 143 -8.81 15.87 10.96
N VAL A 144 -9.65 15.30 11.83
CA VAL A 144 -10.07 13.89 11.71
C VAL A 144 -10.77 13.63 10.36
N ALA A 145 -11.61 14.55 9.90
CA ALA A 145 -12.32 14.42 8.64
C ALA A 145 -11.36 14.47 7.44
N GLU A 146 -10.50 15.49 7.37
CA GLU A 146 -9.52 15.64 6.28
C GLU A 146 -8.52 14.48 6.24
N GLY A 147 -8.03 14.05 7.41
CA GLY A 147 -7.13 12.92 7.54
C GLY A 147 -7.79 11.61 7.10
N SER A 148 -9.08 11.40 7.44
CA SER A 148 -9.86 10.23 7.01
C SER A 148 -10.01 10.21 5.49
N THR A 149 -10.41 11.33 4.87
CA THR A 149 -10.55 11.46 3.41
C THR A 149 -9.24 11.23 2.68
N LEU A 150 -8.14 11.84 3.15
CA LEU A 150 -6.83 11.67 2.54
C LEU A 150 -6.31 10.23 2.67
N LEU A 151 -6.50 9.61 3.84
CA LEU A 151 -6.13 8.21 4.03
C LEU A 151 -6.96 7.28 3.15
N HIS A 152 -8.27 7.51 3.05
CA HIS A 152 -9.16 6.72 2.20
C HIS A 152 -8.72 6.78 0.73
N TYR A 153 -8.40 7.98 0.22
CA TYR A 153 -7.85 8.16 -1.11
C TYR A 153 -6.55 7.35 -1.33
N GLU A 154 -5.62 7.45 -0.38
CA GLU A 154 -4.33 6.75 -0.50
C GLU A 154 -4.45 5.24 -0.37
N LEU A 155 -5.44 4.74 0.38
CA LEU A 155 -5.78 3.33 0.44
C LEU A 155 -6.32 2.84 -0.90
N HIS A 156 -7.25 3.57 -1.52
CA HIS A 156 -7.78 3.24 -2.84
C HIS A 156 -6.67 3.18 -3.89
N ARG A 157 -5.81 4.20 -3.93
CA ARG A 157 -4.66 4.24 -4.86
C ARG A 157 -3.70 3.08 -4.63
N ALA A 158 -3.38 2.77 -3.38
CA ALA A 158 -2.45 1.70 -3.05
C ALA A 158 -3.02 0.30 -3.34
N MET A 159 -4.34 0.15 -3.32
CA MET A 159 -5.05 -1.11 -3.51
C MET A 159 -5.63 -1.27 -4.92
N ASP A 160 -5.23 -0.41 -5.86
CA ASP A 160 -5.63 -0.52 -7.26
C ASP A 160 -5.13 -1.83 -7.89
N VAL A 161 -6.07 -2.61 -8.43
CA VAL A 161 -5.82 -3.94 -8.97
C VAL A 161 -4.89 -3.89 -10.18
N ASN A 162 -5.04 -2.88 -11.04
CA ASN A 162 -4.21 -2.73 -12.22
C ASN A 162 -2.75 -2.45 -11.82
N THR A 163 -2.55 -1.58 -10.84
CA THR A 163 -1.23 -1.26 -10.32
C THR A 163 -0.58 -2.48 -9.66
N LEU A 164 -1.31 -3.20 -8.82
CA LEU A 164 -0.80 -4.39 -8.12
C LEU A 164 -0.49 -5.56 -9.07
N ASN A 165 -1.27 -5.73 -10.14
CA ASN A 165 -1.07 -6.81 -11.12
C ASN A 165 0.05 -6.52 -12.12
N ASN A 166 0.42 -5.25 -12.32
CA ASN A 166 1.42 -4.87 -13.32
C ASN A 166 2.78 -4.49 -12.72
N ARG A 167 2.84 -4.13 -11.44
CA ARG A 167 4.09 -3.76 -10.75
C ARG A 167 4.41 -4.78 -9.65
N PRO A 168 5.60 -5.39 -9.66
CA PRO A 168 5.99 -6.32 -8.60
C PRO A 168 6.14 -5.58 -7.26
N GLY A 169 6.07 -6.31 -6.14
CA GLY A 169 6.18 -5.77 -4.78
C GLY A 169 7.34 -4.80 -4.57
N ASP A 170 8.52 -5.12 -5.09
CA ASP A 170 9.71 -4.26 -5.01
C ASP A 170 9.56 -2.91 -5.75
N ALA A 171 8.72 -2.86 -6.78
CA ALA A 171 8.43 -1.68 -7.60
C ALA A 171 7.16 -0.93 -7.17
N LEU A 172 6.41 -1.46 -6.20
CA LEU A 172 5.20 -0.85 -5.63
C LEU A 172 5.48 0.16 -4.50
N GLN A 173 6.74 0.56 -4.32
CA GLN A 173 7.11 1.54 -3.30
C GLN A 173 6.68 2.94 -3.75
N THR A 174 5.79 3.56 -2.99
CA THR A 174 5.59 5.01 -2.99
C THR A 174 6.29 5.56 -1.76
N PRO A 175 7.59 5.95 -1.86
CA PRO A 175 8.42 6.20 -0.68
C PRO A 175 7.85 7.25 0.27
N GLU A 176 6.99 8.13 -0.24
CA GLU A 176 6.34 9.18 0.51
C GLU A 176 5.14 8.69 1.34
N VAL A 177 4.47 7.60 0.95
CA VAL A 177 3.21 7.14 1.54
C VAL A 177 3.29 5.70 2.03
N TRP A 178 3.63 4.74 1.17
CA TRP A 178 3.62 3.32 1.51
C TRP A 178 5.00 2.69 1.32
N LEU A 179 5.47 2.00 2.36
CA LEU A 179 6.72 1.26 2.37
C LEU A 179 6.42 -0.24 2.43
N VAL A 180 7.12 -1.03 1.62
CA VAL A 180 7.13 -2.49 1.77
C VAL A 180 7.89 -2.84 3.04
N ASP A 181 7.24 -3.60 3.93
CA ASP A 181 7.86 -4.14 5.12
C ASP A 181 8.40 -5.54 4.83
N TYR A 182 9.66 -5.59 4.41
CA TYR A 182 10.32 -6.85 4.05
C TYR A 182 10.44 -7.82 5.23
N HIS A 183 10.54 -7.33 6.47
CA HIS A 183 10.59 -8.19 7.64
C HIS A 183 9.23 -8.85 7.88
N ALA A 184 8.16 -8.07 7.79
CA ALA A 184 6.79 -8.59 7.84
C ALA A 184 6.53 -9.59 6.70
N CYS A 185 6.95 -9.29 5.47
CA CYS A 185 6.81 -10.20 4.33
C CYS A 185 7.50 -11.56 4.56
N VAL A 186 8.75 -11.54 5.04
CA VAL A 186 9.50 -12.77 5.33
C VAL A 186 8.82 -13.57 6.45
N GLU A 187 8.36 -12.92 7.51
CA GLU A 187 7.70 -13.61 8.62
C GLU A 187 6.33 -14.17 8.22
N ALA A 188 5.49 -13.40 7.52
CA ALA A 188 4.21 -13.87 6.99
C ALA A 188 4.41 -15.12 6.12
N TYR A 189 5.46 -15.10 5.31
CA TYR A 189 5.85 -16.23 4.50
C TYR A 189 6.35 -17.44 5.30
N TYR A 190 7.07 -17.26 6.40
CA TYR A 190 7.41 -18.38 7.28
C TYR A 190 6.17 -18.95 7.98
N LEU A 191 5.25 -18.09 8.43
CA LEU A 191 4.01 -18.50 9.08
C LEU A 191 3.08 -19.27 8.13
N SER A 192 3.09 -18.95 6.82
CA SER A 192 2.33 -19.72 5.82
C SER A 192 2.91 -21.09 5.48
N ARG A 193 4.15 -21.37 5.92
CA ARG A 193 4.77 -22.69 5.79
C ARG A 193 4.66 -23.56 7.03
N LEU A 194 4.23 -23.00 8.16
CA LEU A 194 4.02 -23.79 9.35
C LEU A 194 2.82 -24.72 9.18
N VAL A 195 2.87 -25.87 9.84
CA VAL A 195 1.74 -26.79 9.95
C VAL A 195 1.33 -26.85 11.42
N GLY A 196 0.09 -26.51 11.71
CA GLY A 196 -0.47 -26.55 13.07
C GLY A 196 -0.74 -25.17 13.70
N PRO A 197 -0.87 -25.10 15.03
CA PRO A 197 -1.26 -23.88 15.74
C PRO A 197 -0.28 -22.72 15.47
N GLY A 198 -0.78 -21.60 14.97
CA GLY A 198 0.04 -20.44 14.63
C GLY A 198 0.38 -20.31 13.14
N ALA A 199 0.06 -21.31 12.32
CA ALA A 199 0.09 -21.18 10.88
C ALA A 199 -0.92 -20.14 10.40
N ILE A 200 -0.57 -19.43 9.33
CA ILE A 200 -1.45 -18.46 8.68
C ILE A 200 -1.47 -18.80 7.20
N GLU A 201 -2.63 -19.20 6.68
CA GLU A 201 -2.75 -19.54 5.27
C GLU A 201 -2.33 -18.37 4.36
N GLU A 202 -1.75 -18.68 3.20
CA GLU A 202 -1.33 -17.67 2.24
C GLU A 202 -2.52 -16.80 1.78
N ASP A 203 -3.70 -17.40 1.70
CA ASP A 203 -4.94 -16.73 1.32
C ASP A 203 -5.40 -15.65 2.31
N ALA A 204 -4.95 -15.71 3.57
CA ALA A 204 -5.22 -14.64 4.54
C ALA A 204 -4.55 -13.30 4.15
N TRP A 205 -3.51 -13.34 3.30
CA TRP A 205 -2.76 -12.17 2.84
C TRP A 205 -3.23 -11.63 1.50
N ARG A 206 -4.38 -12.10 0.99
CA ARG A 206 -5.05 -11.49 -0.15
C ARG A 206 -5.29 -9.99 0.09
N MET A 207 -5.69 -9.31 -0.98
CA MET A 207 -5.86 -7.86 -1.01
C MET A 207 -6.75 -7.38 0.15
N SER A 208 -6.12 -6.86 1.21
CA SER A 208 -6.76 -6.52 2.48
C SER A 208 -6.11 -5.32 3.14
N VAL A 209 -6.94 -4.54 3.84
CA VAL A 209 -6.53 -3.39 4.65
C VAL A 209 -6.74 -3.75 6.12
N TRP A 210 -5.68 -3.69 6.90
CA TRP A 210 -5.67 -4.02 8.33
C TRP A 210 -5.55 -2.74 9.12
N THR A 211 -6.45 -2.51 10.07
CA THR A 211 -6.48 -1.31 10.88
C THR A 211 -6.62 -1.66 12.35
N LYS A 212 -5.92 -0.94 13.21
CA LYS A 212 -6.00 -1.11 14.64
C LYS A 212 -7.03 -0.13 15.19
N ASP A 213 -7.93 -0.64 16.01
CA ASP A 213 -8.87 0.24 16.69
C ASP A 213 -8.09 1.23 17.58
N PRO A 214 -8.41 2.54 17.54
CA PRO A 214 -7.71 3.54 18.33
C PRO A 214 -7.88 3.36 19.84
N ASN A 215 -8.85 2.57 20.30
CA ASN A 215 -9.01 2.27 21.71
C ASN A 215 -7.84 1.42 22.25
N PRO A 216 -7.35 1.66 23.48
CA PRO A 216 -6.23 0.90 24.06
C PRO A 216 -6.51 -0.61 24.22
N THR A 217 -7.77 -0.98 24.37
CA THR A 217 -8.27 -2.37 24.43
C THR A 217 -8.71 -2.90 23.06
N GLY A 218 -8.55 -2.07 22.03
CA GLY A 218 -9.03 -2.31 20.68
C GLY A 218 -8.21 -3.37 19.95
N GLY A 219 -8.92 -4.32 19.33
CA GLY A 219 -8.34 -5.33 18.46
C GLY A 219 -8.01 -4.79 17.06
N TRP A 220 -7.39 -5.64 16.25
CA TRP A 220 -7.26 -5.41 14.81
C TRP A 220 -8.60 -5.62 14.12
N LYS A 221 -8.82 -4.89 13.04
CA LYS A 221 -9.94 -5.07 12.12
C LYS A 221 -9.43 -5.15 10.69
N VAL A 222 -10.22 -5.76 9.81
CA VAL A 222 -9.86 -5.98 8.41
C VAL A 222 -11.00 -5.60 7.46
N ILE A 223 -10.63 -4.99 6.34
CA ILE A 223 -11.46 -5.01 5.12
C ILE A 223 -10.75 -5.88 4.09
N GLU A 224 -11.45 -6.90 3.62
CA GLU A 224 -11.00 -7.82 2.58
C GLU A 224 -11.42 -7.30 1.20
N ASN A 225 -10.65 -6.34 0.68
CA ASN A 225 -10.89 -5.74 -0.64
C ASN A 225 -10.95 -6.78 -1.77
N TRP A 226 -10.25 -7.90 -1.63
CA TRP A 226 -10.30 -9.00 -2.60
C TRP A 226 -11.71 -9.57 -2.79
N LYS A 227 -12.54 -9.63 -1.73
CA LYS A 227 -13.91 -10.14 -1.80
C LYS A 227 -14.83 -9.23 -2.62
N ILE A 228 -14.49 -7.95 -2.74
CA ILE A 228 -15.28 -6.96 -3.50
C ILE A 228 -14.74 -6.88 -4.92
N LEU A 229 -13.42 -6.90 -5.09
CA LEU A 229 -12.75 -6.65 -6.37
C LEU A 229 -12.56 -7.90 -7.22
N HIS A 230 -12.30 -9.08 -6.66
CA HIS A 230 -11.91 -10.28 -7.43
C HIS A 230 -13.01 -11.35 -7.53
N ASP A 231 -14.09 -11.23 -6.76
CA ASP A 231 -15.26 -12.09 -6.93
C ASP A 231 -16.12 -11.56 -8.08
N HIS A 232 -15.90 -12.10 -9.28
CA HIS A 232 -16.70 -11.78 -10.46
C HIS A 232 -18.20 -11.96 -10.19
N ALA A 233 -18.59 -13.02 -9.44
CA ALA A 233 -19.99 -13.24 -9.12
C ALA A 233 -20.55 -12.14 -8.22
N ARG A 234 -19.77 -11.67 -7.23
CA ARG A 234 -20.18 -10.56 -6.38
C ARG A 234 -20.21 -9.22 -7.11
N ARG A 235 -19.24 -8.96 -7.98
CA ARG A 235 -19.20 -7.74 -8.82
C ARG A 235 -20.38 -7.70 -9.80
N ASP A 236 -20.60 -8.79 -10.52
CA ASP A 236 -21.71 -8.91 -11.47
C ASP A 236 -23.05 -8.80 -10.73
N ARG A 237 -23.15 -9.39 -9.54
CA ARG A 237 -24.33 -9.24 -8.69
C ARG A 237 -24.52 -7.81 -8.18
N TYR A 238 -23.45 -7.13 -7.81
CA TYR A 238 -23.49 -5.73 -7.40
C TYR A 238 -24.02 -4.84 -8.53
N LEU A 239 -23.49 -5.01 -9.74
CA LEU A 239 -23.96 -4.32 -10.94
C LEU A 239 -25.43 -4.63 -11.23
N GLN A 240 -25.84 -5.90 -11.11
CA GLN A 240 -27.23 -6.30 -11.31
C GLN A 240 -28.16 -5.62 -10.30
N VAL A 241 -27.82 -5.64 -9.00
CA VAL A 241 -28.62 -5.00 -7.94
C VAL A 241 -28.71 -3.48 -8.16
N PHE A 242 -27.63 -2.87 -8.62
CA PHE A 242 -27.58 -1.45 -8.98
C PHE A 242 -28.55 -1.14 -10.13
N ILE A 243 -28.50 -1.91 -11.23
CA ILE A 243 -29.38 -1.76 -12.39
C ILE A 243 -30.84 -1.99 -11.98
N ASP A 244 -31.12 -3.08 -11.26
CA ASP A 244 -32.48 -3.44 -10.80
C ASP A 244 -33.10 -2.31 -9.97
N LYS A 245 -32.30 -1.68 -9.12
CA LYS A 245 -32.75 -0.58 -8.26
C LYS A 245 -33.01 0.70 -9.06
N LEU A 246 -32.15 1.03 -10.02
CA LEU A 246 -32.41 2.16 -10.92
C LEU A 246 -33.67 1.95 -11.76
N LEU A 247 -33.90 0.72 -12.25
CA LEU A 247 -35.12 0.36 -12.97
C LEU A 247 -36.36 0.46 -12.09
N ALA A 248 -36.30 -0.01 -10.84
CA ALA A 248 -37.40 0.11 -9.88
C ALA A 248 -37.77 1.56 -9.55
N LEU A 249 -36.79 2.48 -9.58
CA LEU A 249 -37.00 3.91 -9.43
C LEU A 249 -37.44 4.62 -10.73
N GLY A 250 -37.57 3.88 -11.83
CA GLY A 250 -37.88 4.45 -13.15
C GLY A 250 -36.72 5.24 -13.78
N LYS A 251 -35.51 5.15 -13.21
CA LYS A 251 -34.32 5.95 -13.55
C LYS A 251 -33.19 5.12 -14.14
N GLY A 252 -33.53 4.06 -14.88
CA GLY A 252 -32.54 3.19 -15.55
C GLY A 252 -31.59 3.93 -16.49
N HIS A 253 -32.01 5.08 -17.03
CA HIS A 253 -31.21 5.91 -17.93
C HIS A 253 -29.96 6.52 -17.25
N LEU A 254 -29.87 6.53 -15.92
CA LEU A 254 -28.70 7.02 -15.17
C LEU A 254 -27.53 6.04 -15.17
N PHE A 255 -27.76 4.77 -15.55
CA PHE A 255 -26.72 3.75 -15.54
C PHE A 255 -25.58 4.06 -16.52
N ASP A 256 -25.90 4.38 -17.78
CA ASP A 256 -24.87 4.63 -18.80
C ASP A 256 -24.03 5.90 -18.51
N PRO A 257 -24.62 7.04 -18.10
CA PRO A 257 -23.86 8.21 -17.64
C PRO A 257 -22.98 7.91 -16.43
N TRP A 258 -23.48 7.15 -15.45
CA TRP A 258 -22.69 6.74 -14.29
C TRP A 258 -21.52 5.83 -14.70
N LEU A 259 -21.77 4.84 -15.56
CA LEU A 259 -20.74 3.92 -16.04
C LEU A 259 -19.64 4.68 -16.80
N LYS A 260 -20.03 5.68 -17.58
CA LYS A 260 -19.10 6.56 -18.30
C LYS A 260 -18.22 7.35 -17.33
N LEU A 261 -18.80 7.99 -16.31
CA LEU A 261 -18.06 8.70 -15.27
C LEU A 261 -17.07 7.78 -14.54
N MET A 262 -17.49 6.56 -14.19
CA MET A 262 -16.62 5.56 -13.56
C MET A 262 -15.49 5.10 -14.48
N SER A 263 -15.74 4.96 -15.78
CA SER A 263 -14.71 4.58 -16.76
C SER A 263 -13.69 5.70 -16.99
N GLU A 264 -14.12 6.96 -17.02
CA GLU A 264 -13.27 8.14 -17.16
C GLU A 264 -12.37 8.35 -15.93
N GLU A 265 -12.85 7.98 -14.73
CA GLU A 265 -12.06 7.95 -13.50
C GLU A 265 -10.98 6.85 -13.51
N ALA A 266 -11.26 5.72 -14.18
CA ALA A 266 -10.33 4.59 -14.29
C ALA A 266 -9.26 4.76 -15.39
N THR A 267 -9.54 5.54 -16.43
CA THR A 267 -8.58 5.85 -17.51
C THR A 267 -8.02 7.26 -17.39
N THR A 268 -6.96 7.45 -16.60
CA THR A 268 -6.07 8.60 -16.83
C THR A 268 -5.10 8.25 -17.97
N PRO A 269 -5.11 8.98 -19.11
CA PRO A 269 -4.29 8.62 -20.28
C PRO A 269 -2.78 8.76 -20.08
N THR A 270 -2.31 9.36 -18.98
CA THR A 270 -0.92 9.82 -18.84
C THR A 270 -0.15 9.23 -17.67
N GLY A 271 -0.75 8.43 -16.78
CA GLY A 271 -0.02 7.81 -15.66
C GLY A 271 0.68 8.81 -14.72
N GLU A 272 0.29 10.08 -14.75
CA GLU A 272 0.76 11.12 -13.83
C GLU A 272 -0.16 11.19 -12.61
N ASP A 273 0.48 11.23 -11.43
CA ASP A 273 -0.15 11.43 -10.13
C ASP A 273 -0.82 12.81 -10.05
N LEU A 274 -2.13 12.88 -10.25
CA LEU A 274 -2.95 14.00 -9.79
C LEU A 274 -3.74 13.56 -8.55
N PRO A 275 -3.92 14.44 -7.54
CA PRO A 275 -4.91 14.20 -6.50
C PRO A 275 -6.27 14.04 -7.18
N LEU A 276 -7.14 13.17 -6.64
CA LEU A 276 -8.57 13.07 -6.98
C LEU A 276 -9.06 14.39 -7.60
N ASN A 277 -9.54 14.35 -8.84
CA ASN A 277 -10.44 15.42 -9.29
C ASN A 277 -11.62 15.36 -8.32
N MET A 278 -11.59 16.15 -7.24
CA MET A 278 -12.70 16.27 -6.28
C MET A 278 -14.00 16.56 -7.05
N GLY A 279 -13.90 17.31 -8.15
CA GLY A 279 -14.99 17.54 -9.09
C GLY A 279 -15.61 16.29 -9.73
N MET A 280 -14.94 15.15 -9.81
CA MET A 280 -15.51 13.89 -10.33
C MET A 280 -16.30 13.12 -9.27
N ALA A 281 -15.86 13.15 -8.00
CA ALA A 281 -16.65 12.64 -6.88
C ALA A 281 -17.92 13.48 -6.71
N ASP A 282 -17.78 14.81 -6.77
CA ASP A 282 -18.90 15.75 -6.76
C ASP A 282 -19.81 15.58 -7.98
N ALA A 283 -19.26 15.29 -9.16
CA ALA A 283 -20.05 15.01 -10.36
C ALA A 283 -20.89 13.72 -10.25
N ARG A 284 -20.40 12.69 -9.56
CA ARG A 284 -21.20 11.48 -9.29
C ARG A 284 -22.38 11.78 -8.38
N VAL A 285 -22.13 12.51 -7.29
CA VAL A 285 -23.18 12.91 -6.35
C VAL A 285 -24.21 13.79 -7.09
N ALA A 286 -23.74 14.79 -7.82
CA ALA A 286 -24.59 15.70 -8.58
C ALA A 286 -25.45 14.99 -9.65
N LEU A 287 -24.94 13.95 -10.33
CA LEU A 287 -25.70 13.19 -11.33
C LEU A 287 -26.94 12.51 -10.74
N PHE A 288 -26.86 12.02 -9.49
CA PHE A 288 -27.96 11.33 -8.83
C PHE A 288 -28.87 12.31 -8.09
N GLU A 289 -28.27 13.33 -7.46
CA GLU A 289 -29.02 14.39 -6.78
C GLU A 289 -29.82 15.27 -7.75
N SER A 290 -29.35 15.50 -8.98
CA SER A 290 -30.10 16.24 -10.00
C SER A 290 -31.43 15.58 -10.37
N GLU A 291 -31.49 14.26 -10.20
CA GLU A 291 -32.72 13.48 -10.37
C GLU A 291 -33.48 13.30 -9.06
N GLY A 292 -32.97 13.78 -7.93
CA GLY A 292 -33.57 13.60 -6.60
C GLY A 292 -33.35 12.20 -6.00
N ILE A 293 -32.24 11.53 -6.34
CA ILE A 293 -31.75 10.35 -5.63
C ILE A 293 -30.66 10.81 -4.66
N ASP A 294 -30.81 10.52 -3.37
CA ASP A 294 -29.71 10.60 -2.41
C ASP A 294 -28.69 9.50 -2.75
N TYR A 295 -27.52 9.91 -3.25
CA TYR A 295 -26.50 8.99 -3.74
C TYR A 295 -25.92 8.13 -2.60
N GLU A 296 -25.68 8.71 -1.43
CA GLU A 296 -25.09 7.99 -0.30
C GLU A 296 -26.05 6.94 0.25
N GLN A 297 -27.32 7.31 0.42
CA GLN A 297 -28.35 6.36 0.83
C GLN A 297 -28.54 5.26 -0.22
N PHE A 298 -28.57 5.64 -1.51
CA PHE A 298 -28.73 4.70 -2.61
C PHE A 298 -27.65 3.63 -2.63
N MET A 299 -26.39 4.03 -2.48
CA MET A 299 -25.22 3.13 -2.47
C MET A 299 -25.17 2.26 -1.21
N THR A 300 -25.49 2.83 -0.04
CA THR A 300 -25.53 2.10 1.23
C THR A 300 -26.50 0.94 1.19
N GLU A 301 -27.70 1.15 0.65
CA GLU A 301 -28.72 0.11 0.52
C GLU A 301 -28.31 -1.01 -0.46
N ILE A 302 -27.61 -0.68 -1.56
CA ILE A 302 -27.08 -1.69 -2.49
C ILE A 302 -26.02 -2.54 -1.78
N ASP A 303 -25.09 -1.89 -1.08
CA ASP A 303 -24.03 -2.55 -0.35
C ASP A 303 -24.59 -3.47 0.74
N GLN A 304 -25.58 -3.01 1.52
CA GLN A 304 -26.27 -3.84 2.51
C GLN A 304 -26.95 -5.07 1.88
N ARG A 305 -27.63 -4.90 0.75
CA ARG A 305 -28.31 -6.01 0.06
C ARG A 305 -27.33 -7.05 -0.47
N VAL A 306 -26.26 -6.62 -1.13
CA VAL A 306 -25.21 -7.52 -1.62
C VAL A 306 -24.49 -8.18 -0.44
N LYS A 307 -24.21 -7.44 0.65
CA LYS A 307 -23.68 -8.02 1.88
C LYS A 307 -24.61 -9.13 2.38
N GLN A 308 -25.90 -8.89 2.57
CA GLN A 308 -26.83 -9.91 3.08
C GLN A 308 -26.85 -11.20 2.24
N GLU A 309 -26.82 -11.09 0.92
CA GLU A 309 -26.82 -12.25 0.01
C GLU A 309 -25.54 -13.10 0.16
N PHE A 310 -24.37 -12.44 0.27
CA PHE A 310 -23.07 -13.13 0.35
C PHE A 310 -22.58 -13.42 1.78
N PHE A 311 -23.19 -12.81 2.81
CA PHE A 311 -22.87 -13.08 4.22
C PHE A 311 -23.19 -14.54 4.61
N SER A 312 -24.11 -15.19 3.89
CA SER A 312 -24.45 -16.62 4.08
C SER A 312 -23.34 -17.59 3.65
N LEU A 313 -22.30 -17.11 2.94
CA LEU A 313 -21.18 -17.90 2.42
C LEU A 313 -19.83 -17.59 3.12
N ASN A 314 -19.83 -16.76 4.17
CA ASN A 314 -18.59 -16.32 4.82
C ASN A 314 -17.88 -17.47 5.54
N MET A 315 -16.84 -18.01 4.88
CA MET A 315 -15.73 -18.64 5.60
C MET A 315 -15.06 -17.57 6.49
N PRO A 316 -14.78 -17.88 7.76
CA PRO A 316 -14.11 -16.96 8.67
C PRO A 316 -12.71 -16.61 8.16
N VAL A 317 -12.29 -15.36 8.44
CA VAL A 317 -10.97 -14.83 8.09
C VAL A 317 -9.88 -15.73 8.68
N GLY A 318 -9.13 -16.41 7.81
CA GLY A 318 -7.93 -17.17 8.17
C GLY A 318 -8.17 -18.42 9.02
N PHE A 319 -9.07 -19.31 8.58
CA PHE A 319 -9.12 -20.69 9.05
C PHE A 319 -8.60 -21.66 8.02
#